data_AF-A0A6P1C029-F1
#
_entry.id   AF-A0A6P1C029-F1
#
_cell.length_a   1.000
_cell.length_b   1.000
_cell.length_c   1.000
_cell.angle_alpha   90.00
_cell.angle_beta   90.00
_cell.angle_gamma   90.00
#
_symmetry.space_group_name_H-M   'P 1'
#
loop_
_entity.id
_entity.type
_entity.pdbx_description
1 polymer ?
#
loop_
_entity_poly.entity_id
_entity_poly.type
_entity_poly.pdbx_seq_one_letter_code
_entity_poly.pdbx_strand_id
1 'polypeptide(L)'
;TRLGKITRAGDEDLRRLLVIGATAVIQRASSGRGPHSRWLLALIKRKPPKLAAVALANKGARIPWKLMTSNESYDVARLDAAGA
;
A
#
# COMPACT_ATOMS: atom_id res chain seq x y z
N THR A 1 -4.29 -22.74 -7.27
CA THR A 1 -3.89 -22.04 -6.04
C THR A 1 -4.91 -20.96 -5.72
N ARG A 2 -5.55 -20.99 -4.55
CA ARG A 2 -6.60 -20.03 -4.18
C ARG A 2 -5.92 -18.75 -3.66
N LEU A 3 -6.13 -17.62 -4.34
CA LEU A 3 -5.60 -16.33 -3.91
C LEU A 3 -6.24 -15.94 -2.57
N GLY A 4 -5.44 -15.95 -1.51
CA GLY A 4 -5.87 -15.53 -0.17
C GLY A 4 -6.12 -14.02 -0.10
N LYS A 5 -6.95 -13.59 0.85
CA LYS A 5 -7.05 -12.16 1.21
C LYS A 5 -5.75 -11.75 1.93
N ILE A 6 -5.33 -10.49 1.81
CA ILE A 6 -4.22 -9.94 2.63
C ILE A 6 -4.73 -9.79 4.07
N THR A 7 -4.68 -10.90 4.78
CA THR A 7 -5.18 -11.12 6.14
C THR A 7 -4.17 -11.99 6.87
N ARG A 8 -4.33 -12.17 8.18
CA ARG A 8 -3.47 -13.09 8.95
C ARG A 8 -3.53 -14.54 8.44
N ALA A 9 -4.62 -14.93 7.78
CA ALA A 9 -4.83 -16.22 7.14
C ALA A 9 -4.51 -16.22 5.63
N GLY A 10 -3.96 -15.12 5.11
CA GLY A 10 -3.41 -15.02 3.76
C GLY A 10 -1.93 -15.37 3.72
N ASP A 11 -1.25 -14.91 2.66
CA ASP A 11 0.19 -15.06 2.52
C ASP A 11 0.94 -14.15 3.50
N GLU A 12 1.65 -14.77 4.45
CA GLU A 12 2.40 -14.06 5.49
C GLU A 12 3.64 -13.35 4.93
N ASP A 13 4.33 -13.95 3.97
CA ASP A 13 5.54 -13.39 3.37
C ASP A 13 5.21 -12.17 2.53
N LEU A 14 4.13 -12.23 1.74
CA LEU A 14 3.63 -11.08 0.99
C LEU A 14 3.26 -9.93 1.92
N ARG A 15 2.57 -10.21 3.03
CA ARG A 15 2.24 -9.20 4.04
C ARG A 15 3.52 -8.60 4.65
N ARG A 16 4.51 -9.44 4.97
CA ARG A 16 5.79 -8.99 5.52
C ARG A 16 6.52 -8.05 4.57
N LEU A 17 6.64 -8.44 3.29
CA LEU A 17 7.28 -7.63 2.25
C LEU A 17 6.58 -6.28 2.06
N LEU A 18 5.24 -6.26 2.00
CA LEU A 18 4.47 -5.03 1.89
C LEU A 18 4.69 -4.08 3.09
N VAL A 19 4.77 -4.63 4.30
CA VAL A 19 5.02 -3.82 5.52
C VAL A 19 6.45 -3.29 5.55
N ILE A 20 7.44 -4.07 5.11
CA ILE A 20 8.84 -3.61 5.00
C ILE A 20 8.93 -2.44 4.02
N GLY A 21 8.36 -2.57 2.82
CA GLY A 21 8.34 -1.51 1.82
C GLY A 21 7.60 -0.26 2.33
N ALA A 22 6.45 -0.46 2.97
CA ALA A 22 5.71 0.65 3.58
C ALA A 22 6.53 1.37 4.67
N THR A 23 7.31 0.63 5.47
CA THR A 23 8.16 1.22 6.52
C THR A 23 9.21 2.16 5.93
N ALA A 24 9.85 1.78 4.81
CA ALA A 24 10.79 2.65 4.09
C ALA A 24 10.11 3.93 3.57
N VAL A 25 8.88 3.83 3.06
CA VAL A 25 8.09 4.99 2.62
C VAL A 25 7.73 5.91 3.80
N ILE A 26 7.31 5.35 4.93
CA ILE A 26 7.02 6.11 6.15
C ILE A 26 8.28 6.85 6.62
N GLN A 27 9.44 6.20 6.62
CA GLN A 27 10.70 6.84 7.00
C GLN A 27 11.02 8.02 6.09
N ARG A 28 10.91 7.85 4.77
CA ARG A 28 11.15 8.91 3.78
C ARG A 28 10.19 10.09 3.95
N ALA A 29 8.91 9.80 4.20
CA ALA A 29 7.87 10.80 4.41
C ALA A 29 8.05 11.56 5.73
N SER A 30 8.45 10.88 6.80
CA SER A 30 8.79 11.51 8.08
C SER A 30 10.02 12.41 7.99
N SER A 31 10.97 12.09 7.10
CA SER A 31 12.12 12.96 6.80
C SER A 31 11.80 14.12 5.84
N GLY A 32 10.55 14.30 5.44
CA GLY A 32 10.14 15.37 4.53
C GLY A 32 10.66 15.23 3.09
N ARG A 33 11.10 14.04 2.68
CA ARG A 33 11.75 13.83 1.39
C ARG A 33 10.75 13.42 0.30
N GLY A 34 10.52 14.31 -0.65
CA GLY A 34 9.78 14.04 -1.88
C GLY A 34 8.25 14.13 -1.74
N PRO A 35 7.52 14.02 -2.87
CA PRO A 35 6.08 14.20 -2.90
C PRO A 35 5.38 13.00 -2.28
N HIS A 36 4.59 13.24 -1.24
CA HIS A 36 3.78 12.24 -0.57
C HIS A 36 2.32 12.68 -0.51
N SER A 37 1.40 11.72 -0.62
CA SER A 37 -0.02 12.03 -0.54
C SER A 37 -0.39 12.70 0.79
N ARG A 38 -1.30 13.68 0.75
CA ARG A 38 -1.84 14.36 1.94
C ARG A 38 -2.41 13.38 2.97
N TRP A 39 -3.02 12.29 2.48
CA TRP A 39 -3.50 11.19 3.32
C TRP A 39 -2.38 10.53 4.14
N LEU A 40 -1.24 10.24 3.51
CA LEU A 40 -0.10 9.59 4.17
C LEU A 40 0.51 10.50 5.24
N LEU A 41 0.72 11.79 4.91
CA LEU A 41 1.24 12.77 5.86
C LEU A 41 0.30 12.95 7.05
N ALA A 42 -1.01 13.02 6.80
CA ALA A 42 -2.00 13.09 7.87
C ALA A 42 -2.06 11.80 8.71
N LEU A 43 -1.79 10.63 8.11
CA LEU A 43 -1.75 9.35 8.83
C LEU A 43 -0.55 9.27 9.77
N ILE A 44 0.65 9.64 9.29
CA ILE A 44 1.89 9.65 10.08
C ILE A 44 1.76 10.59 11.29
N LYS A 45 1.10 11.74 11.12
CA LYS A 45 0.84 12.68 12.24
C LYS A 45 -0.07 12.09 13.33
N ARG A 46 -0.93 11.13 13.01
CA ARG A 46 -1.98 10.61 13.92
C ARG A 46 -1.67 9.24 14.50
N LYS A 47 -0.74 8.48 13.92
CA LYS A 47 -0.50 7.07 14.27
C LYS A 47 0.99 6.76 14.44
N PRO A 48 1.36 5.85 15.36
CA PRO A 48 2.71 5.32 15.46
C PRO A 48 3.23 4.77 14.11
N PRO A 49 4.54 4.86 13.82
CA PRO A 49 5.11 4.49 12.52
C PRO A 49 4.76 3.07 12.05
N LYS A 50 4.76 2.08 12.96
CA LYS A 50 4.41 0.70 12.63
C LYS A 50 2.95 0.55 12.18
N LEU A 51 2.01 1.25 12.85
CA LEU A 51 0.60 1.23 12.47
C LEU A 51 0.36 1.97 11.15
N ALA A 52 1.08 3.07 10.93
CA ALA A 52 1.03 3.79 9.66
C ALA A 52 1.57 2.92 8.50
N ALA A 53 2.65 2.17 8.73
CA ALA A 53 3.21 1.23 7.74
C ALA A 53 2.22 0.11 7.41
N VAL A 54 1.56 -0.51 8.40
CA VAL A 54 0.53 -1.53 8.16
C VAL A 54 -0.66 -0.97 7.39
N ALA A 55 -1.11 0.24 7.72
CA ALA A 55 -2.21 0.88 6.99
C ALA A 55 -1.83 1.24 5.54
N LEU A 56 -0.60 1.71 5.32
CA LEU A 56 -0.07 1.97 3.98
C LEU A 56 0.06 0.68 3.16
N ALA A 57 0.59 -0.38 3.76
CA ALA A 57 0.66 -1.71 3.16
C ALA A 57 -0.73 -2.22 2.76
N ASN A 58 -1.71 -2.14 3.67
CA ASN A 58 -3.10 -2.51 3.38
C ASN A 58 -3.74 -1.63 2.31
N LYS A 59 -3.36 -0.36 2.18
CA LYS A 59 -3.84 0.50 1.08
C LYS A 59 -3.25 0.04 -0.25
N GLY A 60 -1.94 -0.18 -0.31
CA GLY A 60 -1.24 -0.62 -1.52
C GLY A 60 -1.64 -2.02 -1.99
N ALA A 61 -1.88 -2.93 -1.04
CA ALA A 61 -2.36 -4.30 -1.21
C ALA A 61 -3.64 -4.46 -2.05
N ARG A 62 -4.53 -3.45 -2.04
CA ARG A 62 -5.83 -3.54 -2.72
C ARG A 62 -5.70 -3.55 -4.25
N ILE A 63 -4.68 -2.88 -4.79
CA ILE A 63 -4.41 -2.82 -6.23
C ILE A 63 -4.04 -4.21 -6.76
N PRO A 64 -2.95 -4.87 -6.32
CA PRO A 64 -2.61 -6.20 -6.79
C PRO A 64 -3.72 -7.21 -6.47
N TRP A 65 -4.40 -7.12 -5.33
CA TRP A 65 -5.54 -7.99 -5.05
C TRP A 65 -6.66 -7.87 -6.10
N LYS A 66 -7.03 -6.64 -6.49
CA LYS A 66 -8.06 -6.43 -7.52
C LYS A 66 -7.60 -6.94 -8.89
N LEU A 67 -6.34 -6.71 -9.25
CA LEU A 67 -5.76 -7.22 -10.50
C LEU A 67 -5.77 -8.74 -10.55
N MET A 68 -5.29 -9.41 -9.50
CA MET A 68 -5.21 -10.87 -9.42
C MET A 68 -6.60 -11.53 -9.40
N THR A 69 -7.59 -10.91 -8.75
CA THR A 69 -8.97 -11.44 -8.69
C THR A 69 -9.77 -11.19 -9.96
N SER A 70 -9.42 -10.16 -10.74
CA SER A 70 -10.09 -9.83 -12.00
C SER A 70 -9.34 -10.38 -13.23
N ASN A 71 -8.17 -11.01 -13.01
CA ASN A 71 -7.24 -11.43 -14.06
C ASN A 71 -6.87 -10.28 -15.03
N GLU A 72 -6.78 -9.07 -14.48
CA GLU A 72 -6.44 -7.86 -15.21
C GLU A 72 -4.97 -7.51 -15.03
N SER A 73 -4.35 -6.95 -16.08
CA SER A 73 -3.02 -6.37 -15.99
C SER A 73 -3.08 -4.95 -15.43
N TYR A 74 -2.00 -4.54 -14.76
CA TYR A 74 -1.84 -3.15 -14.31
C TYR A 74 -1.81 -2.21 -15.51
N ASP A 75 -2.61 -1.16 -15.45
CA ASP A 75 -2.82 -0.21 -16.54
C ASP A 75 -2.64 1.20 -16.00
N VAL A 76 -1.59 1.87 -16.48
CA VAL A 76 -1.24 3.23 -16.05
C VAL A 76 -2.21 4.25 -16.64
N ALA A 77 -2.73 4.03 -17.85
CA ALA A 77 -3.66 4.96 -18.49
C ALA A 77 -4.97 5.10 -17.70
N ARG A 78 -5.34 4.06 -16.95
CA ARG A 78 -6.49 4.07 -16.04
C ARG A 78 -6.34 5.05 -14.87
N LEU A 79 -5.11 5.34 -14.46
CA LEU A 79 -4.84 6.35 -13.43
C LEU A 79 -4.97 7.76 -13.97
N ASP A 80 -4.54 7.97 -15.22
CA ASP A 80 -4.64 9.26 -15.90
C ASP A 80 -6.10 9.59 -16.25
N ALA A 81 -6.88 8.60 -16.70
CA ALA A 81 -8.30 8.77 -17.02
C ALA A 81 -9.20 9.05 -15.81
N ALA A 82 -8.76 8.72 -14.58
CA ALA A 82 -9.49 9.02 -13.35
C ALA A 82 -9.11 10.37 -12.72
N GLY A 83 -8.07 11.03 -13.25
CA GLY A 83 -7.60 12.36 -12.83
C GLY A 83 -7.96 13.50 -13.80
N ALA A 84 -8.56 13.17 -14.95
CA ALA A 84 -9.19 14.09 -15.89
C ALA A 84 -10.67 14.28 -15.54
#